data_AF-A0A2N2HCM4-F1
#
_entry.id   AF-A0A2N2HCM4-F1
#
_cell.length_a   1.000
_cell.length_b   1.000
_cell.length_c   1.000
_cell.angle_alpha   90.00
_cell.angle_beta   90.00
_cell.angle_gamma   90.00
#
_symmetry.space_group_name_H-M   'P 1'
#
loop_
_entity.id
_entity.type
_entity.pdbx_description
1 polymer ?
#
loop_
_entity_poly.entity_id
_entity_poly.type
_entity_poly.pdbx_seq_one_letter_code
_entity_poly.pdbx_strand_id
1 'polypeptide(L)'
;MVEIIGSVLSAVGAGLILHFIIQLHGPVRVRRIRTAGDPLVLPTLELYQTLFPEDDGTNYSAEECLEFMDERPTNERHVDVKNVILVATFKKRVAGFIFAHFYPQKRKAIVSYFAVDRSFKKARVDGVAAKKLTAALKTTLTKEGTCDALFYDVERISPTASLKDRRRKMGRAGVFRAHAKALRLEPREFQFKYLCPRVSMSELAHEQPFVLFCVGISSTIPKELTKAEMIDYLRFVYLDCYGDIYARDDPRFVAHQDYLKEMIAQYEETLPETIRAI
;
A
#
# COMPACT_ATOMS: atom_id res chain seq x y z
N MET A 1 17.93 -25.62 -53.89
CA MET A 1 17.18 -24.34 -53.80
C MET A 1 15.88 -24.48 -53.01
N VAL A 2 15.09 -25.54 -53.23
CA VAL A 2 13.82 -25.80 -52.50
C VAL A 2 14.01 -26.02 -50.98
N GLU A 3 15.10 -26.67 -50.55
CA GLU A 3 15.37 -26.91 -49.12
C GLU A 3 15.73 -25.64 -48.30
N ILE A 4 16.33 -24.64 -48.96
CA ILE A 4 16.69 -23.37 -48.32
C ILE A 4 15.42 -22.54 -48.07
N ILE A 5 14.42 -22.63 -48.96
CA ILE A 5 13.14 -21.92 -48.82
C ILE A 5 12.29 -22.53 -47.69
N GLY A 6 12.29 -23.87 -47.55
CA GLY A 6 11.56 -24.57 -46.48
C GLY A 6 12.11 -24.29 -45.07
N SER A 7 13.43 -24.20 -44.92
CA SER A 7 14.08 -23.88 -43.64
C SER A 7 13.86 -22.43 -43.20
N VAL A 8 13.88 -21.48 -44.14
CA VAL A 8 13.57 -20.06 -43.86
C VAL A 8 12.10 -19.86 -43.49
N LEU A 9 11.16 -20.52 -44.17
CA LEU A 9 9.72 -20.47 -43.83
C LEU A 9 9.44 -21.05 -42.44
N SER A 10 10.11 -22.14 -42.06
CA SER A 10 9.97 -22.76 -40.74
C SER A 10 10.56 -21.89 -39.62
N ALA A 11 11.69 -21.22 -39.87
CA ALA A 11 12.28 -20.28 -38.93
C ALA A 11 11.42 -19.02 -38.72
N VAL A 12 10.83 -18.48 -39.80
CA VAL A 12 9.89 -17.34 -39.71
C VAL A 12 8.60 -17.74 -38.99
N GLY A 13 8.05 -18.93 -39.30
CA GLY A 13 6.88 -19.48 -38.61
C GLY A 13 7.12 -19.70 -37.11
N ALA A 14 8.25 -20.31 -36.74
CA ALA A 14 8.64 -20.49 -35.34
C ALA A 14 8.89 -19.15 -34.63
N GLY A 15 9.50 -18.18 -35.31
CA GLY A 15 9.70 -16.82 -34.81
C GLY A 15 8.37 -16.10 -34.55
N LEU A 16 7.40 -16.23 -35.45
CA LEU A 16 6.05 -15.67 -35.28
C LEU A 16 5.27 -16.36 -34.16
N ILE A 17 5.35 -17.69 -34.04
CA ILE A 17 4.73 -18.44 -32.93
C ILE A 17 5.37 -18.05 -31.60
N LEU A 18 6.70 -17.96 -31.52
CA LEU A 18 7.40 -17.53 -30.31
C LEU A 18 7.06 -16.07 -29.97
N HIS A 19 7.02 -15.18 -30.96
CA HIS A 19 6.56 -13.80 -30.77
C HIS A 19 5.12 -13.76 -30.29
N PHE A 20 4.23 -14.58 -30.85
CA PHE A 20 2.83 -14.69 -30.44
C PHE A 20 2.67 -15.29 -29.04
N ILE A 21 3.50 -16.26 -28.66
CA ILE A 21 3.56 -16.84 -27.31
C ILE A 21 4.07 -15.80 -26.31
N ILE A 22 5.15 -15.08 -26.61
CA ILE A 22 5.70 -14.00 -25.77
C ILE A 22 4.69 -12.86 -25.66
N GLN A 23 4.05 -12.49 -26.76
CA GLN A 23 2.93 -11.55 -26.77
C GLN A 23 1.83 -12.08 -25.88
N LEU A 24 1.36 -13.31 -26.00
CA LEU A 24 0.29 -13.83 -25.15
C LEU A 24 0.70 -13.95 -23.67
N HIS A 25 1.97 -14.18 -23.36
CA HIS A 25 2.46 -14.50 -22.01
C HIS A 25 3.46 -13.47 -21.44
N GLY A 26 3.42 -12.22 -21.91
CA GLY A 26 4.35 -11.19 -21.48
C GLY A 26 4.46 -11.11 -19.95
N PRO A 27 5.66 -10.95 -19.38
CA PRO A 27 5.81 -10.99 -17.93
C PRO A 27 5.18 -9.76 -17.29
N VAL A 28 4.55 -9.95 -16.12
CA VAL A 28 4.23 -8.82 -15.24
C VAL A 28 5.55 -8.19 -14.77
N ARG A 29 5.69 -6.89 -15.01
CA ARG A 29 6.86 -6.09 -14.60
C ARG A 29 6.44 -5.12 -13.51
N VAL A 30 7.29 -4.92 -12.50
CA VAL A 30 7.07 -3.89 -11.49
C VAL A 30 8.08 -2.78 -11.70
N ARG A 31 7.59 -1.54 -11.67
CA ARG A 31 8.40 -0.33 -11.79
C ARG A 31 8.03 0.64 -10.69
N ARG A 32 9.01 1.42 -10.23
CA ARG A 32 8.79 2.51 -9.29
C ARG A 32 8.49 3.81 -10.05
N ILE A 33 7.46 4.53 -9.65
CA ILE A 33 7.24 5.94 -10.01
C ILE A 33 8.07 6.79 -9.05
N ARG A 34 8.81 7.75 -9.59
CA ARG A 34 9.66 8.68 -8.81
C ARG A 34 9.24 10.13 -8.94
N THR A 35 8.50 10.46 -9.99
CA THR A 35 8.05 11.81 -10.29
C THR A 35 6.60 11.80 -10.78
N ALA A 36 5.86 12.87 -10.51
CA ALA A 36 4.49 13.06 -10.97
C ALA A 36 4.37 13.12 -12.51
N GLY A 37 5.45 13.43 -13.23
CA GLY A 37 5.51 13.42 -14.69
C GLY A 37 5.68 12.04 -15.33
N ASP A 38 5.73 10.96 -14.54
CA ASP A 38 5.90 9.62 -15.07
C ASP A 38 4.66 9.14 -15.87
N PRO A 39 4.83 8.52 -17.06
CA PRO A 39 3.72 8.12 -17.92
C PRO A 39 2.79 7.04 -17.32
N LEU A 40 3.17 6.41 -16.20
CA LEU A 40 2.30 5.47 -15.48
C LEU A 40 1.44 6.14 -14.40
N VAL A 41 1.63 7.43 -14.10
CA VAL A 41 0.87 8.13 -13.05
C VAL A 41 -0.62 8.12 -13.37
N LEU A 42 -1.02 8.66 -14.52
CA LEU A 42 -2.45 8.75 -14.89
C LEU A 42 -3.14 7.37 -14.92
N PRO A 43 -2.61 6.34 -15.62
CA PRO A 43 -3.24 5.01 -15.60
C PRO A 43 -3.28 4.35 -14.21
N THR A 44 -2.37 4.73 -13.31
CA THR A 44 -2.38 4.24 -11.92
C THR A 44 -3.48 4.92 -11.11
N LEU A 45 -3.67 6.24 -11.29
CA LEU A 45 -4.74 6.99 -10.66
C LEU A 45 -6.12 6.58 -11.17
N GLU A 46 -6.28 6.30 -12.46
CA GLU A 46 -7.51 5.73 -13.01
C GLU A 46 -7.87 4.39 -12.34
N LEU A 47 -6.87 3.51 -12.15
CA LEU A 47 -7.07 2.26 -11.44
C LEU A 47 -7.38 2.50 -9.95
N TYR A 48 -6.73 3.49 -9.33
CA TYR A 48 -7.00 3.89 -7.94
C TYR A 48 -8.45 4.30 -7.77
N GLN A 49 -8.95 5.28 -8.53
CA GLN A 49 -10.33 5.77 -8.45
C GLN A 49 -11.35 4.64 -8.67
N THR A 50 -11.06 3.73 -9.60
CA THR A 50 -11.92 2.56 -9.85
C THR A 50 -12.02 1.63 -8.63
N LEU A 51 -10.95 1.49 -7.86
CA LEU A 51 -10.86 0.53 -6.75
C LEU A 51 -11.12 1.15 -5.37
N PHE A 52 -10.98 2.46 -5.24
CA PHE A 52 -11.12 3.27 -4.03
C PHE A 52 -11.92 4.54 -4.36
N PRO A 53 -13.24 4.42 -4.62
CA PRO A 53 -14.06 5.59 -4.89
C PRO A 53 -14.13 6.52 -3.67
N GLU A 54 -14.31 7.81 -3.91
CA GLU A 54 -14.29 8.90 -2.92
C GLU A 54 -15.62 9.02 -2.13
N ASP A 55 -16.62 8.20 -2.47
CA ASP A 55 -18.03 8.33 -2.09
C ASP A 55 -18.30 8.53 -0.57
N ASP A 56 -17.37 8.14 0.31
CA ASP A 56 -17.55 8.19 1.77
C ASP A 56 -16.52 9.08 2.50
N GLY A 57 -15.66 9.84 1.78
CA GLY A 57 -14.64 10.71 2.39
C GLY A 57 -13.54 9.97 3.17
N THR A 58 -13.33 8.69 2.87
CA THR A 58 -12.39 7.78 3.54
C THR A 58 -11.09 7.56 2.78
N ASN A 59 -11.02 8.05 1.55
CA ASN A 59 -9.88 7.90 0.65
C ASN A 59 -9.44 9.29 0.18
N TYR A 60 -8.15 9.44 -0.12
CA TYR A 60 -7.65 10.64 -0.79
C TYR A 60 -8.29 10.82 -2.16
N SER A 61 -8.41 12.06 -2.61
CA SER A 61 -8.76 12.33 -4.00
C SER A 61 -7.63 11.93 -4.94
N ALA A 62 -7.91 11.81 -6.23
CA ALA A 62 -6.85 11.58 -7.21
C ALA A 62 -5.84 12.74 -7.28
N GLU A 63 -6.29 13.96 -7.05
CA GLU A 63 -5.46 15.17 -6.96
C GLU A 63 -4.55 15.13 -5.73
N GLU A 64 -5.08 14.76 -4.56
CA GLU A 64 -4.27 14.56 -3.35
C GLU A 64 -3.25 13.43 -3.58
N CYS A 65 -3.64 12.36 -4.26
CA CYS A 65 -2.72 11.28 -4.63
C CYS A 65 -1.59 11.74 -5.55
N LEU A 66 -1.79 12.76 -6.41
CA LEU A 66 -0.74 13.31 -7.27
C LEU A 66 0.38 13.93 -6.44
N GLU A 67 0.07 14.58 -5.32
CA GLU A 67 1.08 15.15 -4.42
C GLU A 67 2.01 14.09 -3.83
N PHE A 68 1.54 12.85 -3.71
CA PHE A 68 2.32 11.72 -3.21
C PHE A 68 3.11 10.98 -4.31
N MET A 69 2.96 11.35 -5.58
CA MET A 69 3.64 10.67 -6.70
C MET A 69 5.13 11.02 -6.79
N ASP A 70 5.52 12.19 -6.32
CA ASP A 70 6.92 12.54 -6.21
C ASP A 70 7.57 11.77 -5.05
N GLU A 71 8.73 11.17 -5.31
CA GLU A 71 9.48 10.39 -4.32
C GLU A 71 9.79 11.20 -3.06
N ARG A 72 10.00 12.50 -3.21
CA ARG A 72 10.15 13.46 -2.13
C ARG A 72 9.18 14.61 -2.36
N PRO A 73 8.18 14.80 -1.49
CA PRO A 73 7.27 15.94 -1.62
C PRO A 73 8.06 17.25 -1.51
N THR A 74 7.66 18.26 -2.27
CA THR A 74 8.29 19.59 -2.28
C THR A 74 7.88 20.45 -1.10
N ASN A 75 6.70 20.18 -0.53
CA ASN A 75 6.15 20.94 0.58
C ASN A 75 6.88 20.59 1.89
N GLU A 76 7.02 21.56 2.79
CA GLU A 76 7.62 21.33 4.10
C GLU A 76 6.70 20.45 4.96
N ARG A 77 7.06 19.16 5.06
CA ARG A 77 6.40 18.16 5.91
C ARG A 77 7.04 18.14 7.30
N HIS A 78 6.34 17.62 8.30
CA HIS A 78 6.88 17.58 9.66
C HIS A 78 7.90 16.49 9.91
N VAL A 79 7.87 15.43 9.11
CA VAL A 79 8.91 14.39 9.08
C VAL A 79 9.46 14.17 7.66
N ASP A 80 10.72 13.78 7.58
CA ASP A 80 11.33 13.34 6.31
C ASP A 80 10.65 12.03 5.86
N VAL A 81 10.01 12.10 4.70
CA VAL A 81 9.25 11.01 4.11
C VAL A 81 9.69 10.76 2.68
N LYS A 82 9.81 9.47 2.33
CA LYS A 82 10.06 9.01 0.96
C LYS A 82 8.86 8.23 0.48
N ASN A 83 8.22 8.72 -0.57
CA ASN A 83 7.11 8.02 -1.21
C ASN A 83 7.66 6.84 -2.05
N VAL A 84 7.08 5.67 -1.84
CA VAL A 84 7.41 4.41 -2.51
C VAL A 84 6.18 3.97 -3.30
N ILE A 85 6.08 4.49 -4.52
CA ILE A 85 4.99 4.19 -5.45
C ILE A 85 5.44 3.10 -6.43
N LEU A 86 4.89 1.90 -6.30
CA LEU A 86 5.21 0.75 -7.14
C LEU A 86 4.03 0.37 -8.02
N VAL A 87 4.28 0.15 -9.31
CA VAL A 87 3.25 -0.15 -10.30
C VAL A 87 3.59 -1.45 -11.02
N ALA A 88 2.67 -2.40 -11.00
CA ALA A 88 2.73 -3.63 -11.79
C ALA A 88 2.10 -3.37 -13.16
N THR A 89 2.81 -3.72 -14.23
CA THR A 89 2.34 -3.57 -15.61
C THR A 89 2.38 -4.88 -16.36
N PHE A 90 1.42 -5.07 -17.26
CA PHE A 90 1.38 -6.14 -18.25
C PHE A 90 1.02 -5.53 -19.60
N LYS A 91 1.89 -5.71 -20.62
CA LYS A 91 1.71 -5.09 -21.96
C LYS A 91 1.36 -3.59 -21.90
N LYS A 92 2.08 -2.82 -21.08
CA LYS A 92 1.86 -1.37 -20.88
C LYS A 92 0.54 -1.00 -20.16
N ARG A 93 -0.32 -1.96 -19.80
CA ARG A 93 -1.48 -1.72 -18.94
C ARG A 93 -1.09 -1.88 -17.47
N VAL A 94 -1.56 -0.97 -16.62
CA VAL A 94 -1.43 -1.10 -15.16
C VAL A 94 -2.32 -2.24 -14.66
N ALA A 95 -1.71 -3.17 -13.94
CA ALA A 95 -2.34 -4.35 -13.39
C ALA A 95 -2.50 -4.29 -11.86
N GLY A 96 -1.86 -3.32 -11.20
CA GLY A 96 -1.91 -3.12 -9.76
C GLY A 96 -0.84 -2.14 -9.30
N PHE A 97 -0.96 -1.69 -8.06
CA PHE A 97 -0.06 -0.72 -7.46
C PHE A 97 0.07 -0.89 -5.94
N ILE A 98 1.14 -0.34 -5.39
CA ILE A 98 1.33 -0.09 -3.95
C ILE A 98 1.72 1.38 -3.78
N PHE A 99 1.00 2.09 -2.91
CA PHE A 99 1.40 3.38 -2.36
C PHE A 99 1.87 3.14 -0.93
N ALA A 100 3.14 3.44 -0.67
CA ALA A 100 3.73 3.34 0.65
C ALA A 100 4.59 4.56 0.95
N HIS A 101 4.75 4.88 2.23
CA HIS A 101 5.56 5.99 2.70
C HIS A 101 6.61 5.45 3.66
N PHE A 102 7.88 5.71 3.38
CA PHE A 102 9.00 5.30 4.21
C PHE A 102 9.53 6.51 4.97
N TYR A 103 9.75 6.34 6.27
CA TYR A 103 10.24 7.37 7.19
C TYR A 103 11.63 6.97 7.66
N PRO A 104 12.71 7.43 6.97
CA PRO A 104 14.06 6.89 7.18
C PRO A 104 14.56 7.09 8.61
N GLN A 105 14.29 8.25 9.21
CA GLN A 105 14.70 8.58 10.58
C GLN A 105 14.04 7.67 11.63
N LYS A 106 12.84 7.18 11.34
CA LYS A 106 12.07 6.28 12.22
C LYS A 106 12.32 4.80 11.91
N ARG A 107 12.94 4.50 10.76
CA ARG A 107 13.09 3.14 10.20
C ARG A 107 11.76 2.38 10.10
N LYS A 108 10.68 3.12 9.85
CA LYS A 108 9.32 2.58 9.74
C LYS A 108 8.70 2.99 8.41
N ALA A 109 7.78 2.20 7.91
CA ALA A 109 7.02 2.51 6.70
C ALA A 109 5.53 2.18 6.91
N ILE A 110 4.65 2.80 6.12
CA ILE A 110 3.23 2.46 6.06
C ILE A 110 2.80 2.24 4.62
N VAL A 111 1.93 1.26 4.38
CA VAL A 111 1.21 1.09 3.11
C VAL A 111 -0.15 1.77 3.22
N SER A 112 -0.35 2.86 2.50
CA SER A 112 -1.64 3.56 2.44
C SER A 112 -2.59 2.84 1.48
N TYR A 113 -2.08 2.36 0.34
CA TYR A 113 -2.91 1.65 -0.64
C TYR A 113 -2.18 0.48 -1.27
N PHE A 114 -2.91 -0.62 -1.43
CA PHE A 114 -2.46 -1.78 -2.20
C PHE A 114 -3.62 -2.39 -2.96
N ALA A 115 -3.48 -2.48 -4.27
CA ALA A 115 -4.52 -3.06 -5.10
C ALA A 115 -4.00 -3.74 -6.37
N VAL A 116 -4.81 -4.66 -6.86
CA VAL A 116 -4.60 -5.38 -8.13
C VAL A 116 -5.91 -5.34 -8.91
N ASP A 117 -5.81 -5.02 -10.20
CA ASP A 117 -6.94 -5.00 -11.11
C ASP A 117 -7.57 -6.40 -11.24
N ARG A 118 -8.78 -6.55 -10.72
CA ARG A 118 -9.52 -7.82 -10.72
C ARG A 118 -10.08 -8.18 -12.10
N SER A 119 -10.27 -7.19 -12.98
CA SER A 119 -10.76 -7.41 -14.34
C SER A 119 -9.71 -8.13 -15.20
N PHE A 120 -8.44 -7.99 -14.84
CA PHE A 120 -7.34 -8.52 -15.61
C PHE A 120 -6.95 -9.93 -15.17
N LYS A 121 -7.62 -10.95 -15.74
CA LYS A 121 -7.46 -12.38 -15.39
C LYS A 121 -5.99 -12.81 -15.26
N LYS A 122 -5.09 -12.42 -16.18
CA LYS A 122 -3.68 -12.85 -16.16
C LYS A 122 -2.85 -12.26 -15.03
N ALA A 123 -3.16 -11.06 -14.52
CA ALA A 123 -2.51 -10.56 -13.30
C ALA A 123 -3.05 -11.23 -12.03
N ARG A 124 -4.28 -11.75 -12.09
CA ARG A 124 -4.93 -12.48 -11.01
C ARG A 124 -4.51 -13.94 -10.92
N VAL A 125 -4.28 -14.62 -12.05
CA VAL A 125 -3.81 -16.02 -12.06
C VAL A 125 -2.55 -16.09 -11.19
N ASP A 126 -2.64 -16.89 -10.13
CA ASP A 126 -1.62 -17.09 -9.09
C ASP A 126 -1.17 -15.86 -8.29
N GLY A 127 -1.89 -14.74 -8.39
CA GLY A 127 -1.58 -13.48 -7.70
C GLY A 127 -0.21 -12.92 -8.05
N VAL A 128 0.24 -13.11 -9.29
CA VAL A 128 1.59 -12.75 -9.75
C VAL A 128 1.89 -11.25 -9.57
N ALA A 129 0.93 -10.38 -9.89
CA ALA A 129 1.11 -8.93 -9.74
C ALA A 129 1.32 -8.55 -8.27
N ALA A 130 0.46 -9.04 -7.38
CA ALA A 130 0.58 -8.82 -5.95
C ALA A 130 1.91 -9.34 -5.38
N LYS A 131 2.31 -10.58 -5.71
CA LYS A 131 3.62 -11.16 -5.30
C LYS A 131 4.81 -10.31 -5.75
N LYS A 132 4.80 -9.83 -6.99
CA LYS A 132 5.88 -9.00 -7.52
C LYS A 132 5.91 -7.63 -6.86
N LEU A 133 4.75 -7.02 -6.61
CA LEU A 133 4.64 -5.73 -5.93
C LEU A 133 5.19 -5.83 -4.50
N THR A 134 4.76 -6.83 -3.71
CA THR A 134 5.24 -7.01 -2.34
C THR A 134 6.74 -7.35 -2.29
N ALA A 135 7.26 -8.13 -3.24
CA ALA A 135 8.69 -8.43 -3.33
C ALA A 135 9.53 -7.19 -3.67
N ALA A 136 9.04 -6.35 -4.58
CA ALA A 136 9.66 -5.08 -4.93
C ALA A 136 9.62 -4.09 -3.76
N LEU A 137 8.50 -4.04 -3.02
CA LEU A 137 8.38 -3.21 -1.81
C LEU A 137 9.42 -3.60 -0.77
N LYS A 138 9.48 -4.90 -0.40
CA LYS A 138 10.48 -5.41 0.55
C LYS A 138 11.90 -5.03 0.13
N THR A 139 12.23 -5.27 -1.14
CA THR A 139 13.56 -4.96 -1.70
C THR A 139 13.88 -3.47 -1.62
N THR A 140 12.89 -2.60 -1.90
CA THR A 140 13.06 -1.14 -1.85
C THR A 140 13.30 -0.68 -0.41
N LEU A 141 12.44 -1.12 0.52
CA LEU A 141 12.53 -0.76 1.94
C LEU A 141 13.81 -1.28 2.62
N THR A 142 14.33 -2.44 2.20
CA THR A 142 15.63 -2.94 2.67
C THR A 142 16.80 -2.10 2.17
N LYS A 143 16.74 -1.61 0.92
CA LYS A 143 17.83 -0.83 0.30
C LYS A 143 17.91 0.62 0.77
N GLU A 144 16.78 1.22 1.15
CA GLU A 144 16.70 2.68 1.38
C GLU A 144 17.07 3.17 2.79
N GLY A 145 17.36 2.26 3.72
CA GLY A 145 17.78 2.64 5.08
C GLY A 145 17.42 1.66 6.18
N THR A 146 17.34 0.36 5.87
CA THR A 146 16.96 -0.70 6.83
C THR A 146 15.65 -0.39 7.55
N CYS A 147 14.54 -0.45 6.81
CA CYS A 147 13.20 -0.43 7.40
C CYS A 147 13.02 -1.62 8.35
N ASP A 148 12.63 -1.36 9.59
CA ASP A 148 12.39 -2.39 10.61
C ASP A 148 10.95 -2.88 10.54
N ALA A 149 9.99 -1.96 10.55
CA ALA A 149 8.56 -2.27 10.60
C ALA A 149 7.80 -1.61 9.45
N LEU A 150 6.94 -2.40 8.80
CA LEU A 150 5.98 -1.96 7.79
C LEU A 150 4.57 -2.10 8.35
N PHE A 151 3.88 -0.98 8.49
CA PHE A 151 2.50 -0.90 8.94
C PHE A 151 1.55 -0.90 7.76
N TYR A 152 0.35 -1.40 7.99
CA TYR A 152 -0.79 -1.18 7.12
C TYR A 152 -2.05 -1.36 7.95
N ASP A 153 -3.06 -0.55 7.72
CA ASP A 153 -4.36 -0.71 8.34
C ASP A 153 -5.41 -1.07 7.29
N VAL A 154 -6.44 -1.78 7.74
CA VAL A 154 -7.52 -2.22 6.86
C VAL A 154 -8.84 -2.03 7.59
N GLU A 155 -9.81 -1.49 6.87
CA GLU A 155 -11.16 -1.33 7.37
C GLU A 155 -11.74 -2.64 7.93
N ARG A 156 -12.25 -2.58 9.16
CA ARG A 156 -12.86 -3.73 9.80
C ARG A 156 -14.19 -4.05 9.12
N ILE A 157 -14.42 -5.33 8.86
CA ILE A 157 -15.66 -5.78 8.26
C ILE A 157 -16.78 -5.66 9.31
N SER A 158 -17.76 -4.81 9.04
CA SER A 158 -18.95 -4.75 9.89
C SER A 158 -19.70 -6.10 9.87
N PRO A 159 -20.17 -6.60 11.02
CA PRO A 159 -21.05 -7.77 11.08
C PRO A 159 -22.30 -7.62 10.21
N THR A 160 -22.81 -6.40 10.02
CA THR A 160 -24.00 -6.09 9.22
C THR A 160 -23.70 -5.79 7.75
N ALA A 161 -22.43 -5.83 7.33
CA ALA A 161 -22.05 -5.51 5.96
C ALA A 161 -22.65 -6.51 4.95
N SER A 162 -23.05 -6.00 3.78
CA SER A 162 -23.55 -6.82 2.67
C SER A 162 -22.53 -7.88 2.24
N LEU A 163 -22.98 -8.98 1.63
CA LEU A 163 -22.07 -10.01 1.12
C LEU A 163 -21.06 -9.46 0.09
N LYS A 164 -21.48 -8.47 -0.71
CA LYS A 164 -20.61 -7.79 -1.69
C LYS A 164 -19.51 -7.02 -0.98
N ASP A 165 -19.86 -6.24 0.05
CA ASP A 165 -18.89 -5.44 0.81
C ASP A 165 -17.98 -6.31 1.67
N ARG A 166 -18.51 -7.38 2.28
CA ARG A 166 -17.70 -8.39 2.97
C ARG A 166 -16.65 -8.98 2.04
N ARG A 167 -17.03 -9.44 0.84
CA ARG A 167 -16.08 -9.97 -0.16
C ARG A 167 -15.08 -8.91 -0.64
N ARG A 168 -15.50 -7.66 -0.80
CA ARG A 168 -14.64 -6.53 -1.16
C ARG A 168 -13.56 -6.31 -0.10
N LYS A 169 -13.98 -6.11 1.16
CA LYS A 169 -13.13 -5.80 2.33
C LYS A 169 -12.23 -6.98 2.73
N MET A 170 -12.78 -8.20 2.80
CA MET A 170 -11.98 -9.43 3.03
C MET A 170 -10.89 -9.61 1.97
N GLY A 171 -11.19 -9.27 0.71
CA GLY A 171 -10.21 -9.32 -0.36
C GLY A 171 -9.03 -8.36 -0.14
N ARG A 172 -9.24 -7.18 0.46
CA ARG A 172 -8.15 -6.21 0.71
C ARG A 172 -7.19 -6.73 1.80
N ALA A 173 -7.73 -7.14 2.95
CA ALA A 173 -6.92 -7.73 4.03
C ALA A 173 -6.25 -9.06 3.64
N GLY A 174 -7.00 -9.92 2.94
CA GLY A 174 -6.54 -11.25 2.56
C GLY A 174 -5.43 -11.24 1.52
N VAL A 175 -5.46 -10.33 0.55
CA VAL A 175 -4.47 -10.27 -0.54
C VAL A 175 -3.09 -9.90 0.01
N PHE A 176 -2.97 -8.82 0.80
CA PHE A 176 -1.67 -8.48 1.38
C PHE A 176 -1.14 -9.58 2.29
N ARG A 177 -1.97 -10.11 3.20
CA ARG A 177 -1.57 -11.17 4.13
C ARG A 177 -1.11 -12.44 3.42
N ALA A 178 -1.83 -12.89 2.39
CA ALA A 178 -1.47 -14.09 1.63
C ALA A 178 -0.14 -13.93 0.89
N HIS A 179 0.11 -12.75 0.32
CA HIS A 179 1.33 -12.50 -0.46
C HIS A 179 2.54 -12.15 0.40
N ALA A 180 2.34 -11.51 1.56
CA ALA A 180 3.38 -11.30 2.56
C ALA A 180 3.93 -12.65 3.05
N LYS A 181 3.04 -13.59 3.41
CA LYS A 181 3.44 -14.95 3.84
C LYS A 181 4.31 -15.68 2.81
N ALA A 182 3.99 -15.56 1.53
CA ALA A 182 4.79 -16.16 0.45
C ALA A 182 6.23 -15.60 0.36
N LEU A 183 6.49 -14.42 0.93
CA LEU A 183 7.80 -13.78 0.99
C LEU A 183 8.48 -13.94 2.36
N ARG A 184 7.98 -14.87 3.18
CA ARG A 184 8.40 -15.08 4.58
C ARG A 184 8.25 -13.81 5.43
N LEU A 185 7.27 -12.98 5.08
CA LEU A 185 6.84 -11.88 5.93
C LEU A 185 5.67 -12.39 6.76
N GLU A 186 5.77 -12.22 8.09
CA GLU A 186 4.73 -12.60 9.02
C GLU A 186 3.94 -11.34 9.44
N PRO A 187 2.87 -10.99 8.73
CA PRO A 187 1.98 -9.93 9.17
C PRO A 187 1.33 -10.34 10.49
N ARG A 188 1.51 -9.49 11.50
CA ARG A 188 0.90 -9.58 12.81
C ARG A 188 -0.26 -8.60 12.91
N GLU A 189 -1.40 -9.09 13.34
CA GLU A 189 -2.59 -8.29 13.62
C GLU A 189 -2.62 -7.89 15.10
N PHE A 190 -2.62 -6.59 15.41
CA PHE A 190 -2.69 -6.14 16.79
C PHE A 190 -4.11 -6.26 17.34
N GLN A 191 -4.25 -6.91 18.50
CA GLN A 191 -5.53 -7.26 19.10
C GLN A 191 -6.02 -6.18 20.07
N PHE A 192 -6.51 -5.06 19.52
CA PHE A 192 -7.19 -4.00 20.26
C PHE A 192 -8.19 -3.26 19.35
N LYS A 193 -8.98 -2.36 19.91
CA LYS A 193 -9.93 -1.53 19.13
C LYS A 193 -9.17 -0.37 18.46
N TYR A 194 -8.66 -0.60 17.26
CA TYR A 194 -8.04 0.43 16.44
C TYR A 194 -9.09 1.25 15.66
N LEU A 195 -8.91 2.57 15.63
CA LEU A 195 -9.74 3.51 14.88
C LEU A 195 -8.88 4.27 13.89
N CYS A 196 -9.16 4.16 12.60
CA CYS A 196 -8.51 5.03 11.62
C CYS A 196 -8.91 6.49 11.92
N PRO A 197 -7.95 7.43 12.05
CA PRO A 197 -8.26 8.83 12.29
C PRO A 197 -8.95 9.45 11.06
N ARG A 198 -9.53 10.64 11.25
CA ARG A 198 -10.05 11.42 10.13
C ARG A 198 -8.92 11.80 9.18
N VAL A 199 -9.10 11.48 7.90
CA VAL A 199 -8.16 11.81 6.81
C VAL A 199 -8.34 13.24 6.27
N SER A 200 -9.27 14.00 6.83
CA SER A 200 -9.39 15.44 6.63
C SER A 200 -10.12 16.09 7.81
N MET A 201 -10.12 17.42 7.87
CA MET A 201 -10.85 18.21 8.88
C MET A 201 -12.26 18.57 8.41
N SER A 202 -12.74 17.94 7.32
CA SER A 202 -14.11 18.09 6.84
C SER A 202 -15.10 17.51 7.84
N GLU A 203 -16.29 18.10 7.94
CA GLU A 203 -17.39 17.58 8.77
C GLU A 203 -17.89 16.21 8.30
N LEU A 204 -17.64 15.86 7.04
CA LEU A 204 -17.99 14.55 6.47
C LEU A 204 -16.99 13.46 6.87
N ALA A 205 -15.77 13.85 7.27
CA ALA A 205 -14.73 12.91 7.67
C ALA A 205 -15.02 12.38 9.07
N HIS A 206 -14.96 11.05 9.21
CA HIS A 206 -15.27 10.38 10.47
C HIS A 206 -14.27 9.26 10.75
N GLU A 207 -14.07 8.97 12.03
CA GLU A 207 -13.28 7.84 12.47
C GLU A 207 -13.97 6.53 12.11
N GLN A 208 -13.17 5.54 11.71
CA GLN A 208 -13.70 4.24 11.31
C GLN A 208 -12.98 3.09 12.01
N PRO A 209 -13.70 2.01 12.38
CA PRO A 209 -13.08 0.84 12.97
C PRO A 209 -12.22 0.14 11.93
N PHE A 210 -10.92 0.10 12.19
CA PHE A 210 -9.92 -0.55 11.35
C PHE A 210 -9.23 -1.65 12.15
N VAL A 211 -8.36 -2.39 11.47
CA VAL A 211 -7.44 -3.34 12.07
C VAL A 211 -6.04 -2.93 11.65
N LEU A 212 -5.17 -2.71 12.64
CA LEU A 212 -3.78 -2.35 12.42
C LEU A 212 -2.92 -3.61 12.35
N PHE A 213 -2.13 -3.70 11.29
CA PHE A 213 -1.16 -4.77 11.09
C PHE A 213 0.26 -4.22 11.05
N CYS A 214 1.21 -5.08 11.42
CA CYS A 214 2.63 -4.80 11.31
C CYS A 214 3.37 -6.01 10.73
N VAL A 215 4.34 -5.72 9.86
CA VAL A 215 5.24 -6.69 9.26
C VAL A 215 6.67 -6.29 9.59
N GLY A 216 7.44 -7.24 10.09
CA GLY A 216 8.88 -7.07 10.25
C GLY A 216 9.58 -7.19 8.90
N ILE A 217 10.32 -6.15 8.50
CA ILE A 217 11.10 -6.14 7.25
C ILE A 217 12.54 -6.56 7.55
N SER A 218 13.20 -5.84 8.45
CA SER A 218 14.54 -6.14 8.94
C SER A 218 14.57 -6.56 10.42
N SER A 219 13.45 -6.46 11.12
CA SER A 219 13.28 -6.92 12.51
C SER A 219 12.18 -7.97 12.62
N THR A 220 12.15 -8.70 13.73
CA THR A 220 11.03 -9.59 14.07
C THR A 220 10.02 -8.81 14.91
N ILE A 221 8.74 -8.86 14.54
CA ILE A 221 7.68 -8.26 15.36
C ILE A 221 7.31 -9.25 16.48
N PRO A 222 7.41 -8.84 17.76
CA PRO A 222 7.01 -9.66 18.90
C PRO A 222 5.55 -10.11 18.79
N LYS A 223 5.24 -11.28 19.37
CA LYS A 223 3.85 -11.78 19.48
C LYS A 223 3.04 -11.02 20.53
N GLU A 224 3.72 -10.37 21.46
CA GLU A 224 3.13 -9.56 22.51
C GLU A 224 3.97 -8.30 22.64
N LEU A 225 3.30 -7.15 22.77
CA LEU A 225 3.93 -5.85 22.97
C LEU A 225 3.42 -5.28 24.29
N THR A 226 4.29 -4.57 24.99
CA THR A 226 3.90 -3.72 26.10
C THR A 226 3.05 -2.55 25.59
N LYS A 227 2.25 -1.98 26.49
CA LYS A 227 1.52 -0.73 26.23
C LYS A 227 2.43 0.38 25.71
N ALA A 228 3.61 0.56 26.33
CA ALA A 228 4.56 1.60 25.92
C ALA A 228 5.04 1.42 24.47
N GLU A 229 5.36 0.19 24.05
CA GLU A 229 5.77 -0.10 22.68
C GLU A 229 4.62 0.13 21.68
N MET A 230 3.40 -0.27 22.04
CA MET A 230 2.23 -0.01 21.19
C MET A 230 1.96 1.50 21.06
N ILE A 231 2.09 2.27 22.14
CA ILE A 231 1.96 3.73 22.09
C ILE A 231 3.04 4.36 21.19
N ASP A 232 4.28 3.86 21.19
CA ASP A 232 5.29 4.32 20.23
C ASP A 232 4.89 4.02 18.77
N TYR A 233 4.30 2.86 18.51
CA TYR A 233 3.77 2.53 17.18
C TYR A 233 2.59 3.42 16.79
N LEU A 234 1.68 3.70 17.73
CA LEU A 234 0.55 4.60 17.48
C LEU A 234 1.01 6.04 17.28
N ARG A 235 2.00 6.53 18.04
CA ARG A 235 2.59 7.86 17.78
C ARG A 235 3.15 7.95 16.37
N PHE A 236 3.84 6.93 15.90
CA PHE A 236 4.30 6.87 14.51
C PHE A 236 3.11 6.89 13.52
N VAL A 237 2.14 5.99 13.67
CA VAL A 237 1.01 5.90 12.73
C VAL A 237 0.18 7.19 12.73
N TYR A 238 -0.22 7.70 13.89
CA TYR A 238 -1.08 8.87 13.98
C TYR A 238 -0.31 10.15 13.69
N LEU A 239 0.79 10.44 14.40
CA LEU A 239 1.45 11.74 14.29
C LEU A 239 2.35 11.83 13.06
N ASP A 240 3.06 10.75 12.69
CA ASP A 240 3.98 10.79 11.55
C ASP A 240 3.29 10.43 10.23
N CYS A 241 2.43 9.39 10.19
CA CYS A 241 1.78 9.00 8.92
C CYS A 241 0.52 9.81 8.60
N TYR A 242 -0.41 9.93 9.56
CA TYR A 242 -1.64 10.69 9.35
C TYR A 242 -1.45 12.18 9.67
N GLY A 243 -0.57 12.54 10.60
CA GLY A 243 -0.38 13.94 11.00
C GLY A 243 0.28 14.82 9.95
N ASP A 244 0.86 14.21 8.92
CA ASP A 244 1.49 14.89 7.80
C ASP A 244 0.56 15.03 6.58
N ILE A 245 -0.77 14.81 6.72
CA ILE A 245 -1.70 15.01 5.60
C ILE A 245 -1.69 16.46 5.09
N TYR A 246 -1.60 17.44 6.01
CA TYR A 246 -1.47 18.85 5.68
C TYR A 246 -0.01 19.28 5.70
N ALA A 247 0.35 20.23 4.84
CA ALA A 247 1.65 20.89 4.92
C ALA A 247 1.74 21.74 6.20
N ARG A 248 2.96 21.96 6.73
CA ARG A 248 3.17 22.69 8.00
C ARG A 248 2.63 24.12 8.01
N ASP A 249 2.60 24.76 6.85
CA ASP A 249 2.11 26.13 6.66
C ASP A 249 0.57 26.20 6.51
N ASP A 250 -0.10 25.05 6.38
CA ASP A 250 -1.55 24.98 6.36
C ASP A 250 -2.12 25.22 7.78
N PRO A 251 -3.06 26.16 7.97
CA PRO A 251 -3.69 26.39 9.28
C PRO A 251 -4.35 25.15 9.89
N ARG A 252 -4.74 24.17 9.07
CA ARG A 252 -5.37 22.92 9.51
C ARG A 252 -4.36 21.95 10.13
N PHE A 253 -3.06 22.10 9.85
CA PHE A 253 -2.01 21.22 10.35
C PHE A 253 -2.01 21.15 11.89
N VAL A 254 -2.00 22.30 12.57
CA VAL A 254 -1.97 22.35 14.04
C VAL A 254 -3.23 21.71 14.63
N ALA A 255 -4.40 22.07 14.10
CA ALA A 255 -5.67 21.52 14.58
C ALA A 255 -5.76 20.00 14.40
N HIS A 256 -5.26 19.47 13.26
CA HIS A 256 -5.24 18.04 13.00
C HIS A 256 -4.23 17.31 13.89
N GLN A 257 -3.04 17.86 14.09
CA GLN A 257 -2.03 17.33 15.02
C GLN A 257 -2.56 17.24 16.45
N ASP A 258 -3.28 18.25 16.93
CA ASP A 258 -3.85 18.25 18.28
C ASP A 258 -4.95 17.19 18.42
N TYR A 259 -5.83 17.07 17.43
CA TYR A 259 -6.81 15.98 17.35
C TYR A 259 -6.16 14.58 17.43
N LEU A 260 -5.06 14.36 16.70
CA LEU A 260 -4.35 13.08 16.72
C LEU A 260 -3.68 12.80 18.07
N LYS A 261 -3.15 13.83 18.75
CA LYS A 261 -2.62 13.70 20.11
C LYS A 261 -3.70 13.32 21.11
N GLU A 262 -4.90 13.88 20.99
CA GLU A 262 -6.05 13.51 21.82
C GLU A 262 -6.41 12.02 21.62
N MET A 263 -6.42 11.53 20.38
CA MET A 263 -6.63 10.10 20.12
C MET A 263 -5.56 9.21 20.76
N ILE A 264 -4.29 9.63 20.71
CA ILE A 264 -3.20 8.88 21.36
C ILE A 264 -3.38 8.88 22.88
N ALA A 265 -3.74 10.01 23.49
CA ALA A 265 -4.00 10.10 24.93
C ALA A 265 -5.12 9.13 25.35
N GLN A 266 -6.18 9.02 24.55
CA GLN A 266 -7.23 8.02 24.80
C GLN A 266 -6.69 6.59 24.76
N TYR A 267 -5.76 6.27 23.86
CA TYR A 267 -5.10 4.96 23.85
C TYR A 267 -4.16 4.77 25.05
N GLU A 268 -3.47 5.81 25.50
CA GLU A 268 -2.64 5.78 26.72
C GLU A 268 -3.49 5.48 27.96
N GLU A 269 -4.76 5.87 27.97
CA GLU A 269 -5.68 5.53 29.07
C GLU A 269 -6.29 4.14 28.92
N THR A 270 -6.68 3.75 27.70
CA THR A 270 -7.58 2.60 27.47
C THR A 270 -6.89 1.31 27.02
N LEU A 271 -5.65 1.36 26.52
CA LEU A 271 -4.94 0.15 26.12
C LEU A 271 -4.59 -0.72 27.33
N PRO A 272 -4.67 -2.06 27.19
CA PRO A 272 -4.17 -2.99 28.19
C PRO A 272 -2.64 -2.90 28.29
N GLU A 273 -2.08 -3.35 29.42
CA GLU A 273 -0.62 -3.39 29.64
C GLU A 273 0.13 -4.26 28.63
N THR A 274 -0.55 -5.24 28.04
CA THR A 274 0.00 -6.13 27.02
C THR A 274 -0.98 -6.31 25.86
N ILE A 275 -0.47 -6.14 24.64
CA ILE A 275 -1.21 -6.22 23.40
C ILE A 275 -0.71 -7.42 22.61
N ARG A 276 -1.62 -8.34 22.26
CA ARG A 276 -1.27 -9.50 21.41
C ARG A 276 -1.17 -9.10 19.94
N ALA A 277 -0.25 -9.73 19.22
CA ALA A 277 -0.01 -9.56 17.81
C ALA A 277 -0.07 -10.95 17.14
N ILE A 278 -1.14 -11.24 16.39
CA ILE A 278 -1.46 -12.59 15.86
C ILE A 278 -1.11 -12.78 14.39
#